data_AF-A0A949YSR2-F1
#
_entry.id   AF-A0A949YSR2-F1
#
_cell.length_a   1.000
_cell.length_b   1.000
_cell.length_c   1.000
_cell.angle_alpha   90.00
_cell.angle_beta   90.00
_cell.angle_gamma   90.00
#
_symmetry.space_group_name_H-M   'P 1'
#
loop_
_entity.id
_entity.type
_entity.pdbx_description
1 polymer ?
#
loop_
_entity_poly.entity_id
_entity_poly.type
_entity_poly.pdbx_seq_one_letter_code
_entity_poly.pdbx_strand_id
1 'polypeptide(L)'
;MNNLQLAGEKFALGAGEILRMQGYVLYVRGRVSVAHGDGYLTTRRFVFCRKPRLPFGLGQFFKGRKIVFGFALEELRSIHQQKHGLARKQVFHLRNSAEFGIQFGSRREAWLLAFGAAIRQIRPGSAPRYRKELIEFA
;
A
#
# COMPACT_ATOMS: atom_id res chain seq x y z
N MET A 1 3.92 -11.18 18.95
CA MET A 1 3.75 -12.15 17.85
C MET A 1 4.01 -11.44 16.53
N ASN A 2 5.18 -11.67 15.93
CA ASN A 2 5.65 -10.99 14.71
C ASN A 2 5.05 -11.65 13.47
N ASN A 3 3.91 -11.16 12.98
CA ASN A 3 3.34 -11.55 11.67
C ASN A 3 3.75 -10.55 10.58
N LEU A 4 5.06 -10.32 10.43
CA LEU A 4 5.59 -9.60 9.28
C LEU A 4 5.90 -10.63 8.20
N GLN A 5 4.92 -10.92 7.34
CA GLN A 5 5.21 -11.66 6.10
C GLN A 5 6.27 -10.91 5.30
N LEU A 6 7.31 -11.64 4.90
CA LEU A 6 8.52 -11.09 4.32
C LEU A 6 8.40 -10.93 2.80
N ALA A 7 9.21 -10.03 2.25
CA ALA A 7 9.29 -9.86 0.80
C ALA A 7 9.60 -11.21 0.13
N GLY A 8 8.86 -11.54 -0.93
CA GLY A 8 8.97 -12.82 -1.64
C GLY A 8 7.90 -13.86 -1.29
N GLU A 9 7.21 -13.71 -0.16
CA GLU A 9 6.10 -14.60 0.26
C GLU A 9 4.80 -14.28 -0.49
N LYS A 10 3.85 -15.22 -0.43
CA LYS A 10 2.47 -15.00 -0.88
C LYS A 10 1.71 -14.28 0.23
N PHE A 11 0.93 -13.26 -0.15
CA PHE A 11 0.05 -12.59 0.80
C PHE A 11 -0.98 -13.57 1.39
N ALA A 12 -1.07 -13.58 2.72
CA ALA A 12 -2.13 -14.21 3.47
C ALA A 12 -2.48 -13.38 4.71
N LEU A 13 -3.73 -13.43 5.14
CA LEU A 13 -4.18 -12.74 6.34
C LEU A 13 -3.63 -13.44 7.60
N GLY A 14 -3.15 -12.64 8.55
CA GLY A 14 -2.83 -13.12 9.89
C GLY A 14 -4.08 -13.35 10.74
N ALA A 15 -3.91 -13.98 11.90
CA ALA A 15 -5.00 -14.19 12.85
C ALA A 15 -5.65 -12.87 13.30
N GLY A 16 -6.97 -12.77 13.13
CA GLY A 16 -7.76 -11.57 13.43
C GLY A 16 -7.53 -10.39 12.47
N GLU A 17 -6.80 -10.59 11.38
CA GLU A 17 -6.59 -9.58 10.35
C GLU A 17 -7.72 -9.64 9.32
N ILE A 18 -8.38 -8.51 9.05
CA ILE A 18 -9.49 -8.43 8.08
C ILE A 18 -9.02 -7.60 6.88
N LEU A 19 -9.28 -8.10 5.68
CA LEU A 19 -9.07 -7.34 4.44
C LEU A 19 -10.08 -6.20 4.36
N ARG A 20 -9.60 -4.96 4.29
CA ARG A 20 -10.42 -3.75 4.16
C ARG A 20 -10.57 -3.33 2.71
N MET A 21 -9.50 -3.44 1.94
CA MET A 21 -9.51 -3.06 0.53
C MET A 21 -8.45 -3.82 -0.25
N GLN A 22 -8.79 -4.13 -1.50
CA GLN A 22 -7.87 -4.68 -2.47
C GLN A 22 -8.09 -4.00 -3.81
N GLY A 23 -7.02 -3.81 -4.56
CA GLY A 23 -7.13 -3.29 -5.91
C GLY A 23 -5.78 -3.13 -6.59
N TYR A 24 -5.84 -2.83 -7.87
CA TYR A 24 -4.66 -2.59 -8.67
C TYR A 24 -3.97 -1.28 -8.28
N VAL A 25 -2.66 -1.35 -8.05
CA VAL A 25 -1.82 -0.21 -7.71
C VAL A 25 -0.48 -0.28 -8.44
N LEU A 26 0.14 0.87 -8.61
CA LEU A 26 1.48 1.01 -9.15
C LEU A 26 2.42 1.44 -8.03
N TYR A 27 3.50 0.70 -7.82
CA TYR A 27 4.59 1.13 -6.95
C TYR A 27 5.63 1.90 -7.77
N VAL A 28 5.84 3.16 -7.40
CA VAL A 28 6.71 4.12 -8.09
C VAL A 28 8.01 4.26 -7.30
N ARG A 29 9.05 3.53 -7.70
CA ARG A 29 10.36 3.44 -7.02
C ARG A 29 11.36 4.53 -7.47
N GLY A 30 10.90 5.56 -8.18
CA GLY A 30 11.75 6.61 -8.73
C GLY A 30 11.09 7.34 -9.90
N ARG A 31 11.86 8.04 -10.73
CA ARG A 31 11.34 8.78 -11.91
C ARG A 31 10.88 7.89 -13.07
N VAL A 32 11.48 6.71 -13.22
CA VAL A 32 11.26 5.86 -14.42
C VAL A 32 10.91 4.41 -14.04
N SER A 33 11.12 4.02 -12.77
CA SER A 33 10.88 2.66 -12.31
C SER A 33 9.50 2.51 -11.68
N VAL A 34 8.58 1.88 -12.41
CA VAL A 34 7.24 1.53 -11.92
C VAL A 34 7.04 0.01 -11.90
N ALA A 35 6.48 -0.49 -10.81
CA ALA A 35 6.08 -1.88 -10.66
C ALA A 35 4.56 -2.00 -10.57
N HIS A 36 3.99 -2.86 -11.41
CA HIS A 36 2.56 -3.11 -11.50
C HIS A 36 2.18 -4.23 -10.52
N GLY A 37 1.09 -4.05 -9.78
CA GLY A 37 0.72 -5.01 -8.75
C GLY A 37 -0.66 -4.78 -8.17
N ASP A 38 -0.95 -5.54 -7.12
CA ASP A 38 -2.15 -5.38 -6.31
C ASP A 38 -1.74 -4.90 -4.92
N GLY A 39 -2.46 -3.90 -4.41
CA GLY A 39 -2.38 -3.46 -3.03
C GLY A 39 -3.43 -4.17 -2.20
N TYR A 40 -3.08 -4.49 -0.96
CA TYR A 40 -3.97 -5.09 0.04
C TYR A 40 -3.87 -4.24 1.30
N LEU A 41 -4.95 -3.57 1.66
CA LEU A 41 -5.09 -2.90 2.93
C LEU A 41 -5.89 -3.77 3.87
N THR A 42 -5.33 -4.06 5.03
CA THR A 42 -5.98 -4.80 6.09
C THR A 42 -6.27 -3.91 7.29
N THR A 43 -6.83 -4.48 8.35
CA THR A 43 -6.96 -3.81 9.65
C THR A 43 -5.63 -3.52 10.33
N ARG A 44 -4.49 -4.03 9.84
CA ARG A 44 -3.18 -3.92 10.51
C ARG A 44 -2.06 -3.39 9.64
N ARG A 45 -2.08 -3.66 8.34
CA ARG A 45 -0.97 -3.34 7.43
C ARG A 45 -1.46 -3.03 6.02
N PHE A 46 -0.59 -2.39 5.26
CA PHE A 46 -0.70 -2.35 3.82
C PHE A 46 0.39 -3.23 3.21
N VAL A 47 0.02 -3.99 2.18
CA VAL A 47 0.93 -4.90 1.47
C VAL A 47 0.80 -4.67 -0.03
N PHE A 48 1.93 -4.52 -0.70
CA PHE A 48 2.00 -4.48 -2.16
C PHE A 48 2.56 -5.79 -2.69
N CYS A 49 1.80 -6.44 -3.57
CA CYS A 49 2.25 -7.62 -4.28
C CYS A 49 2.42 -7.33 -5.76
N ARG A 50 3.58 -7.68 -6.32
CA ARG A 50 3.85 -7.48 -7.74
C ARG A 50 3.11 -8.50 -8.58
N LYS A 51 2.49 -8.06 -9.67
CA LYS A 51 1.95 -8.96 -10.70
C LYS A 51 3.12 -9.60 -11.47
N PRO A 52 3.06 -10.91 -11.75
CA PRO A 52 4.05 -11.53 -12.62
C PRO A 52 4.03 -10.82 -13.97
N ARG A 53 5.21 -10.53 -14.52
CA ARG A 53 5.32 -10.14 -15.94
C ARG A 53 4.98 -11.40 -16.73
N LEU A 54 3.92 -11.36 -17.52
CA LEU A 54 3.68 -12.40 -18.52
C LEU A 54 4.74 -12.21 -19.62
N PRO A 55 5.71 -13.14 -19.79
CA PRO A 55 6.50 -13.12 -21.00
C PRO A 55 5.59 -13.54 -22.16
N PHE A 56 5.67 -12.83 -23.29
CA PHE A 56 5.16 -13.33 -24.56
C PHE A 56 5.86 -14.68 -24.83
N GLY A 57 5.09 -15.76 -24.91
CA GLY A 57 5.60 -17.10 -25.22
C GLY A 57 5.61 -18.04 -24.02
N LEU A 58 4.73 -19.06 -24.13
CA LEU A 58 4.85 -20.41 -23.59
C LEU A 58 5.34 -20.56 -22.13
N GLY A 59 4.38 -20.82 -21.24
CA GLY A 59 4.62 -21.69 -20.09
C GLY A 59 5.37 -21.08 -18.91
N GLN A 60 4.75 -20.12 -18.21
CA GLN A 60 5.00 -20.03 -16.77
C GLN A 60 3.72 -19.73 -15.99
N PHE A 61 2.96 -20.80 -15.84
CA PHE A 61 1.90 -20.97 -14.86
C PHE A 61 2.37 -20.62 -13.43
N PHE A 62 1.54 -19.87 -12.71
CA PHE A 62 1.41 -19.85 -11.24
C PHE A 62 2.58 -19.42 -10.33
N LYS A 63 3.45 -18.47 -10.71
CA LYS A 63 4.19 -17.72 -9.67
C LYS A 63 3.25 -16.72 -9.00
N GLY A 64 2.68 -17.15 -7.86
CA GLY A 64 1.74 -16.36 -7.06
C GLY A 64 2.24 -14.93 -6.80
N ARG A 65 1.30 -13.99 -6.63
CA ARG A 65 1.57 -12.57 -6.35
C ARG A 65 2.52 -12.49 -5.15
N LYS A 66 3.80 -12.18 -5.41
CA LYS A 66 4.83 -12.07 -4.36
C LYS A 66 4.76 -10.70 -3.72
N ILE A 67 4.80 -10.68 -2.39
CA ILE A 67 4.96 -9.45 -1.61
C ILE A 67 6.27 -8.80 -2.02
N VAL A 68 6.23 -7.53 -2.38
CA VAL A 68 7.44 -6.71 -2.60
C VAL A 68 7.75 -5.92 -1.35
N PHE A 69 6.73 -5.32 -0.74
CA PHE A 69 6.84 -4.65 0.54
C PHE A 69 5.50 -4.71 1.27
N GLY A 70 5.56 -4.51 2.57
CA GLY A 70 4.43 -4.18 3.40
C GLY A 70 4.87 -3.34 4.58
N PHE A 71 3.95 -2.59 5.16
CA PHE A 71 4.20 -1.81 6.37
C PHE A 71 3.00 -1.89 7.30
N ALA A 72 3.27 -1.88 8.61
CA ALA A 72 2.24 -1.77 9.62
C ALA A 72 1.59 -0.38 9.55
N LEU A 73 0.27 -0.31 9.71
CA LEU A 73 -0.45 0.96 9.70
C LEU A 73 -0.09 1.82 10.92
N GLU A 74 0.37 1.20 12.00
CA GLU A 74 0.95 1.87 13.17
C GLU A 74 2.21 2.67 12.84
N GLU A 75 2.94 2.30 11.79
CA GLU A 75 4.11 3.04 11.32
C GLU A 75 3.73 4.19 10.40
N LEU A 76 2.52 4.22 9.84
CA LEU A 76 2.13 5.27 8.89
C LEU A 76 1.94 6.60 9.62
N ARG A 77 2.71 7.61 9.19
CA ARG A 77 2.64 8.98 9.71
C ARG A 77 1.79 9.88 8.83
N SER A 78 2.00 9.81 7.52
CA SER A 78 1.25 10.64 6.58
C SER A 78 1.16 10.03 5.18
N ILE A 79 0.18 10.52 4.41
CA ILE A 79 0.05 10.27 2.98
C ILE A 79 0.06 11.62 2.26
N HIS A 80 1.04 11.83 1.39
CA HIS A 80 1.19 13.05 0.60
C HIS A 80 0.86 12.77 -0.86
N GLN A 81 0.00 13.56 -1.47
CA GLN A 81 -0.18 13.58 -2.90
C GLN A 81 0.93 14.44 -3.52
N GLN A 82 1.74 13.84 -4.39
CA GLN A 82 2.83 14.54 -5.08
C GLN A 82 2.65 14.42 -6.59
N LYS A 83 2.95 15.49 -7.32
CA LYS A 83 3.04 15.46 -8.79
C LYS A 83 4.22 14.58 -9.21
N HIS A 84 3.99 13.73 -10.21
CA HIS A 84 4.99 12.82 -10.77
C HIS A 84 4.84 12.78 -12.30
N GLY A 85 5.62 13.62 -12.99
CA GLY A 85 5.44 13.86 -14.41
C GLY A 85 4.04 14.43 -14.69
N LEU A 86 3.28 13.76 -15.56
CA LEU A 86 1.89 14.08 -15.89
C LEU A 86 0.86 13.47 -14.92
N ALA A 87 1.29 12.59 -14.01
CA ALA A 87 0.43 11.91 -13.06
C ALA A 87 0.62 12.47 -11.63
N ARG A 88 -0.17 11.93 -10.69
CA ARG A 88 0.01 12.14 -9.25
C ARG A 88 0.19 10.79 -8.56
N LYS A 89 1.06 10.76 -7.56
CA LYS A 89 1.28 9.61 -6.67
C LYS A 89 0.96 9.98 -5.23
N GLN A 90 0.66 8.98 -4.42
CA GLN A 90 0.52 9.05 -2.98
C GLN A 90 1.82 8.53 -2.35
N VAL A 91 2.52 9.38 -1.62
CA VAL A 91 3.74 9.03 -0.89
C VAL A 91 3.37 8.77 0.56
N PHE A 92 3.58 7.53 0.97
CA PHE A 92 3.36 7.06 2.33
C PHE A 92 4.65 7.29 3.11
N HIS A 93 4.61 8.14 4.13
CA HIS A 93 5.73 8.41 5.01
C HIS A 93 5.55 7.63 6.31
N LEU A 94 6.53 6.80 6.65
CA LEU A 94 6.53 6.02 7.89
C LEU A 94 7.29 6.73 9.01
N ARG A 95 7.09 6.30 10.26
CA ARG A 95 7.79 6.82 11.44
C ARG A 95 9.30 6.55 11.40
N ASN A 96 9.72 5.44 10.79
CA ASN A 96 11.12 5.08 10.57
C ASN A 96 11.79 5.79 9.36
N SER A 97 11.19 6.87 8.87
CA SER A 97 11.65 7.64 7.69
C SER A 97 11.59 6.88 6.36
N ALA A 98 11.04 5.66 6.31
CA ALA A 98 10.82 4.97 5.04
C ALA A 98 9.67 5.60 4.25
N GLU A 99 9.81 5.62 2.92
CA GLU A 99 8.83 6.19 2.01
C GLU A 99 8.41 5.22 0.91
N PHE A 100 7.10 5.16 0.64
CA PHE A 100 6.55 4.34 -0.44
C PHE A 100 5.68 5.20 -1.36
N GLY A 101 6.13 5.39 -2.60
CA GLY A 101 5.34 6.07 -3.64
C GLY A 101 4.39 5.09 -4.32
N ILE A 102 3.08 5.30 -4.18
CA ILE A 102 2.03 4.46 -4.76
C ILE A 102 1.11 5.31 -5.62
N GLN A 103 0.74 4.82 -6.78
CA GLN A 103 -0.36 5.38 -7.56
C GLN A 103 -1.50 4.36 -7.60
N PHE A 104 -2.67 4.77 -7.11
CA PHE A 104 -3.86 3.93 -7.18
C PHE A 104 -4.38 3.86 -8.62
N GLY A 105 -4.67 2.65 -9.11
CA GLY A 105 -5.19 2.48 -10.47
C GLY A 105 -6.61 2.99 -10.64
N SER A 106 -7.45 2.82 -9.63
CA SER A 106 -8.82 3.36 -9.57
C SER A 106 -9.23 3.58 -8.11
N ARG A 107 -10.36 4.28 -7.90
CA ARG A 107 -10.99 4.47 -6.58
C ARG A 107 -10.06 5.09 -5.53
N ARG A 108 -9.25 6.09 -5.92
CA ARG A 108 -8.32 6.80 -5.02
C ARG A 108 -8.97 7.23 -3.70
N GLU A 109 -10.15 7.84 -3.77
CA GLU A 109 -10.83 8.35 -2.57
C GLU A 109 -11.27 7.22 -1.64
N ALA A 110 -11.76 6.11 -2.20
CA ALA A 110 -12.08 4.93 -1.40
C ALA A 110 -10.84 4.35 -0.70
N TRP A 111 -9.67 4.35 -1.36
CA TRP A 111 -8.41 3.97 -0.74
C TRP A 111 -8.07 4.87 0.45
N LEU A 112 -8.09 6.19 0.26
CA LEU A 112 -7.75 7.14 1.31
C LEU A 112 -8.72 7.06 2.51
N LEU A 113 -10.02 6.89 2.24
CA LEU A 113 -11.03 6.66 3.27
C LEU A 113 -10.80 5.35 4.01
N ALA A 114 -10.47 4.27 3.30
CA ALA A 114 -10.18 2.98 3.90
C ALA A 114 -8.93 3.03 4.80
N PHE A 115 -7.87 3.75 4.38
CA PHE A 115 -6.69 4.00 5.22
C PHE A 115 -7.06 4.78 6.48
N GLY A 116 -7.84 5.86 6.35
CA GLY A 116 -8.30 6.64 7.50
C GLY A 116 -9.14 5.82 8.48
N ALA A 117 -10.05 4.98 7.97
CA ALA A 117 -10.87 4.10 8.79
C ALA A 117 -10.03 3.03 9.51
N ALA A 118 -9.08 2.40 8.81
CA ALA A 118 -8.21 1.38 9.40
C ALA A 118 -7.30 1.97 10.48
N ILE A 119 -6.74 3.16 10.26
CA ILE A 119 -5.87 3.82 11.25
C ILE A 119 -6.64 4.26 12.49
N ARG A 120 -7.86 4.78 12.33
CA ARG A 120 -8.74 5.13 13.48
C ARG A 120 -9.02 3.95 14.40
N GLN A 121 -9.08 2.73 13.86
CA GLN A 121 -9.30 1.52 14.67
C GLN A 121 -8.09 1.17 15.54
N ILE A 122 -6.88 1.46 15.07
CA ILE A 122 -5.64 1.15 15.78
C ILE A 122 -5.23 2.29 16.71
N ARG A 123 -5.58 3.54 16.35
CA ARG A 123 -5.32 4.75 17.14
C ARG A 123 -6.63 5.47 17.48
N PRO A 124 -7.43 4.94 18.43
CA PRO A 124 -8.65 5.61 18.87
C PRO A 124 -8.30 6.98 19.49
N GLY A 125 -8.95 8.04 19.00
CA GLY A 125 -8.69 9.43 19.41
C GLY A 125 -7.80 10.24 18.45
N SER A 126 -7.02 9.59 17.58
CA SER A 126 -6.25 10.26 16.51
C SER A 126 -7.08 10.38 15.24
N ALA A 127 -7.87 11.45 15.12
CA ALA A 127 -8.57 11.74 13.86
C ALA A 127 -7.54 12.11 12.76
N PRO A 128 -7.63 11.52 11.55
CA PRO A 128 -6.81 11.95 10.42
C PRO A 128 -7.03 13.43 10.14
N ARG A 129 -5.94 14.19 10.03
CA ARG A 129 -5.98 15.61 9.68
C ARG A 129 -5.81 15.74 8.17
N TYR A 130 -6.82 16.29 7.51
CA TYR A 130 -6.82 16.49 6.06
C TYR A 130 -6.38 17.92 5.72
N ARG A 131 -5.37 18.05 4.86
CA ARG A 131 -4.82 19.33 4.41
C ARG A 131 -4.55 19.26 2.91
N LYS A 132 -5.47 19.69 2.04
CA LYS A 132 -5.36 19.66 0.56
C LYS A 132 -4.71 18.39 -0.03
N GLU A 133 -3.38 18.34 -0.08
CA GLU A 133 -2.59 17.23 -0.64
C GLU A 133 -2.00 16.29 0.42
N LEU A 134 -2.33 16.48 1.70
CA LEU A 134 -1.73 15.81 2.84
C LEU A 134 -2.82 15.23 3.74
N ILE A 135 -2.61 13.98 4.15
CA ILE A 135 -3.34 13.36 5.26
C ILE A 135 -2.31 13.00 6.33
N GLU A 136 -2.46 13.56 7.52
CA GLU A 136 -1.62 13.24 8.69
C GLU A 136 -2.37 12.33 9.66
N PHE A 137 -1.66 11.33 10.17
CA PHE A 137 -2.11 10.39 11.17
C PHE A 137 -1.24 10.57 12.42
N ALA A 138 -1.75 11.38 13.36
CA ALA A 138 -1.09 11.64 14.66
C ALA A 138 -0.77 10.34 15.41
#